data_AF-J9S498-F1
#
_entry.id   AF-J9S498-F1
#
_cell.length_a   1.000
_cell.length_b   1.000
_cell.length_c   1.000
_cell.angle_alpha   90.00
_cell.angle_beta   90.00
_cell.angle_gamma   90.00
#
_symmetry.space_group_name_H-M   'P 1'
#
loop_
_entity.id
_entity.type
_entity.pdbx_description
1 polymer ?
#
loop_
_entity_poly.entity_id
_entity_poly.type
_entity_poly.pdbx_seq_one_letter_code
_entity_poly.pdbx_strand_id
1 'polypeptide(L)'
;MSRPTKSAHQRGLGYQHRKTRERLLNRHRDGAPCWWCGQPMFKNPDDNFDGKPLEADHTRSRDHFGTQGNHADRLLHHTCNRRRGNGDRDDQRPTLVGADATPAPASDDLRIMAWPW
;
A
#
# COMPACT_ATOMS: atom_id res chain seq x y z
N MET A 1 -8.68 1.84 -36.96
CA MET A 1 -7.35 2.36 -36.56
C MET A 1 -7.21 2.19 -35.06
N SER A 2 -6.30 1.36 -34.56
CA SER A 2 -6.11 1.14 -33.12
C SER A 2 -5.57 2.40 -32.45
N ARG A 3 -6.18 2.83 -31.33
CA ARG A 3 -5.69 3.98 -30.55
C ARG A 3 -4.26 3.67 -30.06
N PRO A 4 -3.32 4.62 -30.14
CA PRO A 4 -1.95 4.40 -29.68
C PRO A 4 -1.94 4.08 -28.18
N THR A 5 -1.31 2.96 -27.80
CA THR A 5 -1.13 2.54 -26.41
C THR A 5 -0.19 3.52 -25.71
N LYS A 6 -0.66 4.16 -24.62
CA LYS A 6 0.14 5.10 -23.83
C LYS A 6 1.43 4.42 -23.33
N SER A 7 2.58 5.06 -23.52
CA SER A 7 3.87 4.58 -23.01
C SER A 7 3.89 4.52 -21.47
N ALA A 8 4.79 3.75 -20.87
CA ALA A 8 4.93 3.69 -19.40
C ALA A 8 5.15 5.08 -18.77
N HIS A 9 5.88 5.96 -19.46
CA HIS A 9 6.04 7.36 -19.09
C HIS A 9 4.71 8.14 -19.14
N GLN A 10 3.95 8.01 -20.24
CA GLN A 10 2.62 8.63 -20.39
C GLN A 10 1.57 8.07 -19.42
N ARG A 11 1.77 6.83 -18.94
CA ARG A 11 0.95 6.20 -17.89
C ARG A 11 1.39 6.60 -16.47
N GLY A 12 2.44 7.43 -16.34
CA GLY A 12 3.00 7.81 -15.04
C GLY A 12 3.69 6.66 -14.30
N LEU A 13 4.04 5.57 -14.99
CA LEU A 13 4.76 4.40 -14.48
C LEU A 13 6.25 4.42 -14.87
N GLY A 14 6.75 5.57 -15.34
CA GLY A 14 8.13 5.75 -15.77
C GLY A 14 9.14 5.75 -14.62
N TYR A 15 10.37 6.13 -14.95
CA TYR A 15 11.52 6.18 -14.03
C TYR A 15 11.21 6.87 -12.69
N GLN A 16 10.51 8.01 -12.72
CA GLN A 16 10.16 8.76 -11.50
C GLN A 16 9.30 7.93 -10.53
N HIS A 17 8.34 7.17 -11.05
CA HIS A 17 7.48 6.31 -10.21
C HIS A 17 8.30 5.23 -9.51
N ARG A 18 9.21 4.57 -10.24
CA ARG A 18 10.13 3.57 -9.67
C ARG A 18 11.01 4.18 -8.58
N LYS A 19 11.59 5.36 -8.83
CA LYS A 19 12.45 6.07 -7.87
C LYS A 19 11.68 6.51 -6.63
N THR A 20 10.44 6.95 -6.79
CA THR A 20 9.57 7.28 -5.65
C THR A 20 9.23 6.04 -4.83
N ARG A 21 8.90 4.91 -5.47
CA ARG A 21 8.69 3.64 -4.76
C ARG A 21 9.92 3.20 -3.98
N GLU A 22 11.11 3.30 -4.58
CA GLU A 22 12.37 3.00 -3.89
C GLU A 22 12.60 3.90 -2.67
N ARG A 23 12.36 5.21 -2.80
CA ARG A 23 12.42 6.16 -1.66
C ARG A 23 11.41 5.83 -0.56
N LEU A 24 10.22 5.36 -0.93
CA LEU A 24 9.21 4.92 0.03
C LEU A 24 9.66 3.65 0.76
N LEU A 25 10.17 2.65 0.03
CA LEU A 25 10.71 1.41 0.61
C LEU A 25 11.91 1.67 1.53
N ASN A 26 12.79 2.61 1.17
CA ASN A 26 13.93 2.95 2.02
C ASN A 26 13.49 3.57 3.35
N ARG A 27 12.40 4.33 3.36
CA ARG A 27 11.82 4.92 4.58
C ARG A 27 10.91 3.97 5.35
N HIS A 28 10.42 2.92 4.69
CA HIS A 28 9.52 1.94 5.29
C HIS A 28 10.20 1.17 6.41
N ARG A 29 9.44 0.93 7.49
CA ARG A 29 9.81 0.07 8.60
C ARG A 29 8.92 -1.16 8.55
N ASP A 30 9.52 -2.33 8.53
CA ASP A 30 8.78 -3.59 8.51
C ASP A 30 7.84 -3.70 9.71
N GLY A 31 6.64 -4.22 9.48
CA GLY A 31 5.57 -4.25 10.47
C GLY A 31 4.69 -2.99 10.49
N ALA A 32 5.07 -1.90 9.82
CA ALA A 32 4.20 -0.71 9.76
C ALA A 32 2.84 -1.04 9.09
N PRO A 33 1.72 -0.53 9.63
CA PRO A 33 0.40 -0.96 9.22
C PRO A 33 0.07 -0.45 7.81
N CYS A 34 -0.51 -1.32 6.99
CA CYS A 34 -1.09 -0.95 5.71
C CYS A 34 -2.26 -0.01 5.94
N TRP A 35 -2.24 1.18 5.32
CA TRP A 35 -3.31 2.15 5.52
C TRP A 35 -4.69 1.58 5.17
N TRP A 36 -4.77 0.68 4.17
CA TRP A 36 -6.01 0.05 3.71
C TRP A 36 -6.53 -1.05 4.64
N CYS A 37 -5.75 -2.09 4.90
CA CYS A 37 -6.22 -3.27 5.66
C CYS A 37 -5.74 -3.32 7.12
N GLY A 38 -4.81 -2.46 7.53
CA GLY A 38 -4.27 -2.42 8.90
C GLY A 38 -3.22 -3.49 9.20
N GLN A 39 -3.10 -4.52 8.34
CA GLN A 39 -2.11 -5.58 8.51
C GLN A 39 -0.68 -5.07 8.33
N PRO A 40 0.31 -5.71 8.96
CA PRO A 40 1.71 -5.33 8.83
C PRO A 40 2.20 -5.45 7.38
N MET A 41 3.02 -4.48 6.97
CA MET A 41 3.69 -4.46 5.67
C MET A 41 5.17 -4.78 5.82
N PHE A 42 5.68 -5.64 4.94
CA PHE A 42 7.07 -6.06 4.92
C PHE A 42 7.71 -5.79 3.55
N LYS A 43 8.99 -5.39 3.53
CA LYS A 43 9.76 -5.24 2.29
C LYS A 43 9.94 -6.57 1.58
N ASN A 44 10.14 -7.64 2.34
CA ASN A 44 10.17 -9.00 1.84
C ASN A 44 8.75 -9.41 1.38
N PRO A 45 8.54 -9.78 0.11
CA PRO A 45 7.24 -10.19 -0.39
C PRO A 45 6.62 -11.37 0.34
N ASP A 46 7.44 -12.32 0.78
CA ASP A 46 6.98 -13.59 1.36
C ASP A 46 6.37 -13.42 2.76
N ASP A 47 6.71 -12.33 3.45
CA ASP A 47 6.20 -12.00 4.78
C ASP A 47 4.86 -11.23 4.71
N ASN A 48 4.47 -10.76 3.53
CA ASN A 48 3.17 -10.11 3.32
C ASN A 48 2.07 -11.16 3.15
N PHE A 49 0.87 -10.90 3.67
CA PHE A 49 -0.26 -11.84 3.59
C PHE A 49 -0.64 -12.25 2.17
N ASP A 50 -0.35 -11.39 1.18
CA ASP A 50 -0.62 -11.68 -0.23
C ASP A 50 0.59 -12.22 -1.00
N GLY A 51 1.74 -12.42 -0.35
CA GLY A 51 2.95 -12.95 -0.97
C GLY A 51 3.48 -12.06 -2.10
N LYS A 52 3.24 -10.74 -2.02
CA LYS A 52 3.60 -9.78 -3.06
C LYS A 52 4.43 -8.61 -2.51
N PRO A 53 5.25 -7.98 -3.36
CA PRO A 53 5.97 -6.77 -2.99
C PRO A 53 4.99 -5.62 -2.74
N LEU A 54 5.34 -4.73 -1.83
CA LEU A 54 4.58 -3.49 -1.58
C LEU A 54 4.55 -2.61 -2.82
N GLU A 55 3.40 -2.00 -3.08
CA GLU A 55 3.17 -1.08 -4.19
C GLU A 55 3.11 0.37 -3.70
N ALA A 56 3.51 1.30 -4.57
CA ALA A 56 3.43 2.73 -4.29
C ALA A 56 2.05 3.25 -4.70
N ASP A 57 1.29 3.73 -3.72
CA ASP A 57 -0.07 4.24 -3.89
C ASP A 57 -0.10 5.77 -3.80
N HIS A 58 -1.13 6.38 -4.39
CA HIS A 58 -1.34 7.82 -4.38
C HIS A 58 -2.56 8.14 -3.53
N THR A 59 -2.38 8.95 -2.47
CA THR A 59 -3.53 9.53 -1.74
C THR A 59 -4.55 10.13 -2.71
N ARG A 60 -4.06 10.92 -3.67
CA ARG A 60 -4.86 11.50 -4.75
C ARG A 60 -4.77 10.61 -5.98
N SER A 61 -5.86 9.92 -6.31
CA SER A 61 -5.90 9.07 -7.49
C SER A 61 -5.58 9.84 -8.77
N ARG A 62 -4.85 9.19 -9.68
CA ARG A 62 -4.49 9.76 -10.98
C ARG A 62 -5.70 9.94 -11.89
N ASP A 63 -6.75 9.16 -11.69
CA ASP A 63 -7.96 9.26 -12.50
C ASP A 63 -8.70 10.57 -12.25
N HIS A 64 -8.65 11.07 -11.00
CA HIS A 64 -9.31 12.31 -10.59
C HIS A 64 -8.39 13.53 -10.65
N PHE A 65 -7.09 13.36 -10.37
CA PHE A 65 -6.15 14.47 -10.20
C PHE A 65 -5.02 14.52 -11.24
N GLY A 66 -5.01 13.60 -12.21
CA GLY A 66 -3.97 13.51 -13.23
C GLY A 66 -2.62 13.02 -12.69
N THR A 67 -1.59 13.08 -13.55
CA THR A 67 -0.24 12.55 -13.26
C THR A 67 0.79 13.64 -12.96
N GLN A 68 0.51 14.90 -13.29
CA GLN A 68 1.46 16.01 -13.14
C GLN A 68 1.53 16.45 -11.68
N GLY A 69 2.72 16.36 -11.06
CA GLY A 69 2.93 16.68 -9.65
C GLY A 69 2.25 15.73 -8.67
N ASN A 70 1.52 14.72 -9.16
CA ASN A 70 0.81 13.74 -8.36
C ASN A 70 1.68 12.48 -8.22
N HIS A 71 2.53 12.49 -7.20
CA HIS A 71 3.44 11.40 -6.91
C HIS A 71 2.88 10.46 -5.84
N ALA A 72 3.24 9.18 -5.92
CA ALA A 72 2.93 8.23 -4.87
C ALA A 72 3.57 8.66 -3.55
N ASP A 73 2.81 8.58 -2.47
CA ASP A 73 3.19 9.11 -1.16
C ASP A 73 3.13 8.06 -0.04
N ARG A 74 2.59 6.88 -0.33
CA ARG A 74 2.48 5.76 0.62
C ARG A 74 2.75 4.41 -0.02
N LEU A 75 2.96 3.40 0.82
CA LEU A 75 3.00 2.00 0.42
C LEU A 75 1.70 1.29 0.82
N LEU A 76 1.29 0.33 0.01
CA LEU A 76 0.20 -0.61 0.28
C LEU A 76 0.61 -2.02 -0.15
N HIS A 77 -0.03 -3.05 0.41
CA HIS A 77 -0.01 -4.38 -0.18
C HIS A 77 -0.60 -4.35 -1.60
N HIS A 78 -0.11 -5.22 -2.48
CA HIS A 78 -0.56 -5.30 -3.86
C HIS A 78 -2.08 -5.51 -3.94
N THR A 79 -2.61 -6.46 -3.17
CA THR A 79 -4.05 -6.78 -3.17
C THR A 79 -4.88 -5.60 -2.66
N CYS A 80 -4.40 -4.91 -1.64
CA CYS A 80 -5.07 -3.73 -1.08
C CYS A 80 -5.11 -2.57 -2.07
N ASN A 81 -3.99 -2.30 -2.74
CA ASN A 81 -3.89 -1.26 -3.75
C ASN A 81 -4.89 -1.48 -4.90
N ARG A 82 -5.04 -2.74 -5.35
CA ARG A 82 -6.03 -3.08 -6.38
C ARG A 82 -7.49 -2.98 -5.91
N ARG A 83 -7.76 -3.40 -4.66
CA ARG A 83 -9.10 -3.28 -4.07
C ARG A 83 -9.52 -1.82 -3.92
N ARG A 84 -8.60 -0.95 -3.50
CA ARG A 84 -8.80 0.51 -3.46
C ARG A 84 -9.15 1.07 -4.84
N GLY A 85 -8.42 0.66 -5.87
CA GLY A 85 -8.64 1.14 -7.22
C GLY A 85 -8.31 2.62 -7.35
N ASN A 86 -9.26 3.42 -7.84
CA ASN A 86 -9.11 4.86 -8.06
C ASN A 86 -9.45 5.72 -6.82
N GLY A 87 -9.58 5.11 -5.64
CA GLY A 87 -9.88 5.82 -4.38
C GLY A 87 -11.37 5.99 -4.08
N ASP A 88 -12.27 5.63 -4.99
CA ASP A 88 -13.73 5.72 -4.78
C ASP A 88 -14.26 4.75 -3.71
N ARG A 89 -13.39 3.88 -3.18
CA ARG A 89 -13.70 2.88 -2.16
C ARG A 89 -13.01 3.16 -0.82
N ASP A 90 -12.45 4.35 -0.63
CA ASP A 90 -11.73 4.71 0.59
C ASP A 90 -12.60 4.61 1.86
N ASP A 91 -13.93 4.70 1.70
CA ASP A 91 -14.96 4.46 2.72
C ASP A 91 -15.19 2.97 3.04
N GLN A 92 -14.94 2.07 2.08
CA GLN A 92 -15.08 0.61 2.21
C GLN A 92 -13.83 -0.05 2.81
N ARG A 93 -12.93 0.76 3.35
CA ARG A 93 -11.64 0.32 3.83
C ARG A 93 -11.81 -0.61 5.05
N PRO A 94 -11.22 -1.82 5.05
CA PRO A 94 -11.39 -2.76 6.16
C PRO A 94 -11.01 -2.20 7.53
N THR A 95 -10.02 -1.30 7.60
CA THR A 95 -9.64 -0.62 8.85
C THR A 95 -10.72 0.33 9.40
N LEU A 96 -11.64 0.83 8.58
CA LEU A 96 -12.75 1.67 9.01
C LEU A 96 -13.98 0.85 9.41
N VAL A 97 -14.20 -0.28 8.72
CA VAL A 97 -15.43 -1.09 8.87
C VAL A 97 -15.34 -2.08 10.04
N GLY A 98 -14.21 -2.11 10.77
CA GLY A 98 -14.05 -2.95 11.96
C GLY A 98 -13.83 -4.43 11.66
N ALA A 99 -13.33 -4.76 10.45
CA ALA A 99 -12.96 -6.13 10.13
C ALA A 99 -11.62 -6.47 10.80
N ASP A 100 -11.73 -7.05 11.99
CA ASP A 100 -10.84 -8.04 12.57
C ASP A 100 -9.37 -7.87 12.19
N ALA A 101 -8.66 -7.07 12.97
CA ALA A 101 -7.25 -7.33 13.19
C ALA A 101 -7.17 -8.77 13.71
N THR A 102 -6.89 -9.74 12.83
CA THR A 102 -6.37 -11.02 13.28
C THR A 102 -5.15 -10.65 14.11
N PRO A 103 -5.18 -10.82 15.44
CA PRO A 103 -3.97 -10.59 16.21
C PRO A 103 -2.94 -11.54 15.61
N ALA A 104 -1.74 -11.04 15.32
CA ALA A 104 -0.59 -11.92 15.14
C ALA A 104 -0.65 -12.98 16.25
N PRO A 105 -0.44 -14.28 15.95
CA PRO A 105 -0.57 -15.31 16.97
C PRO A 105 0.25 -14.86 18.16
N ALA A 106 -0.43 -14.69 19.30
CA ALA A 106 0.22 -14.28 20.53
C ALA A 106 1.37 -15.26 20.73
N SER A 107 2.60 -14.76 20.67
CA SER A 107 3.73 -15.55 21.09
C SER A 107 3.44 -15.98 22.53
N ASP A 108 3.49 -17.28 22.81
CA ASP A 108 3.40 -17.89 24.15
C ASP A 108 4.58 -17.48 25.07
N ASP A 109 5.27 -16.40 24.73
CA ASP A 109 6.35 -15.81 25.49
C ASP A 109 5.72 -14.81 26.48
N LEU A 110 5.48 -15.28 27.70
CA LEU A 110 4.92 -14.55 28.86
C LEU A 110 5.74 -13.32 29.30
N ARG A 111 6.65 -12.80 28.46
CA ARG A 111 7.51 -11.64 28.73
C ARG A 111 7.02 -10.34 28.10
N ILE A 112 5.98 -10.37 27.26
CA ILE A 112 5.44 -9.14 26.66
C ILE A 112 4.30 -8.62 27.55
N MET A 113 4.63 -7.75 28.50
CA MET A 113 3.62 -6.96 29.21
C MET A 113 3.01 -5.95 28.23
N ALA A 114 1.74 -6.13 27.87
CA ALA A 114 0.97 -5.12 27.15
C ALA A 114 0.60 -3.99 28.12
N TRP A 115 1.26 -2.83 27.99
CA TRP A 115 0.88 -1.62 28.72
C TRP A 115 -0.16 -0.85 27.90
N PRO A 116 -1.29 -0.44 28.49
CA PRO A 116 -2.26 0.40 27.81
C PRO A 116 -1.81 1.86 27.86
N TRP A 117 -1.96 2.56 26.76
CA TRP A 117 -2.35 3.96 26.76
C TRP A 117 -3.68 4.08 26.03
#